data_AF-A0A934NSU7-F1
#
_entry.id   AF-A0A934NSU7-F1
#
_cell.length_a   1.000
_cell.length_b   1.000
_cell.length_c   1.000
_cell.angle_alpha   90.00
_cell.angle_beta   90.00
_cell.angle_gamma   90.00
#
_symmetry.space_group_name_H-M   'P 1'
#
loop_
_entity.id
_entity.type
_entity.pdbx_description
1 polymer ?
#
loop_
_entity_poly.entity_id
_entity_poly.type
_entity_poly.pdbx_seq_one_letter_code
_entity_poly.pdbx_strand_id
1 'polypeptide(L)'
;MTDIRTPRRRRGLGFVRGMALATVAAAALALGNSGAASAAVDGSNSVVDFKGNRIEAITADTFIQFVPPLDGNPLTREWFHNGRAAFKVEGPDAADFEGTITIGYQVGYPATFDGSINFGWNPGLDLEVGESAVLTIGDIIPLPGFDMEVGFGPGIVDVPAAEGSISGAEGDIALSNFQGTVTGVLGVTSIRPYVKVVSAAGDTVVAYGPIFRN
;
A
#
# COMPACT_ATOMS: atom_id res chain seq x y z
N MET A 1 -96.99 -24.47 11.01
CA MET A 1 -97.75 -24.29 9.75
C MET A 1 -97.74 -22.79 9.49
N THR A 2 -97.03 -22.22 8.53
CA THR A 2 -96.46 -22.73 7.28
C THR A 2 -95.38 -21.76 6.82
N ASP A 3 -94.61 -22.25 5.86
CA ASP A 3 -93.25 -21.87 5.49
C ASP A 3 -93.18 -21.01 4.21
N ILE A 4 -92.04 -20.32 4.03
CA ILE A 4 -91.25 -20.17 2.77
C ILE A 4 -91.78 -19.24 1.64
N ARG A 5 -90.98 -18.21 1.24
CA ARG A 5 -90.18 -18.11 -0.04
C ARG A 5 -89.54 -16.72 -0.28
N THR A 6 -88.21 -16.66 -0.23
CA THR A 6 -87.30 -15.69 -0.91
C THR A 6 -87.23 -15.89 -2.44
N PRO A 7 -86.76 -14.94 -3.27
CA PRO A 7 -85.36 -15.05 -3.78
C PRO A 7 -84.60 -13.77 -4.24
N ARG A 8 -83.28 -13.79 -3.97
CA ARG A 8 -82.11 -13.50 -4.83
C ARG A 8 -81.94 -12.19 -5.62
N ARG A 9 -80.78 -11.54 -5.37
CA ARG A 9 -79.69 -11.29 -6.35
C ARG A 9 -78.39 -11.02 -5.58
N ARG A 10 -77.42 -11.94 -5.48
CA ARG A 10 -76.36 -12.38 -6.42
C ARG A 10 -75.32 -11.30 -6.79
N ARG A 11 -74.05 -11.74 -6.61
CA ARG A 11 -72.75 -11.27 -7.14
C ARG A 11 -72.01 -10.25 -6.25
N GLY A 12 -70.79 -10.53 -5.79
CA GLY A 12 -69.94 -11.67 -6.08
C GLY A 12 -68.67 -11.65 -5.25
N LEU A 13 -68.11 -12.85 -5.11
CA LEU A 13 -66.81 -13.15 -4.55
C LEU A 13 -65.70 -12.28 -5.16
N GLY A 14 -64.76 -11.89 -4.31
CA GLY A 14 -63.47 -11.36 -4.73
C GLY A 14 -62.47 -11.47 -3.59
N PHE A 15 -62.19 -12.71 -3.18
CA PHE A 15 -61.03 -13.04 -2.36
C PHE A 15 -59.78 -12.71 -3.20
N VAL A 16 -59.02 -11.67 -2.84
CA VAL A 16 -57.65 -11.51 -3.36
C VAL A 16 -56.71 -11.57 -2.17
N ARG A 17 -56.22 -12.78 -1.94
CA ARG A 17 -54.92 -13.01 -1.31
C ARG A 17 -53.87 -12.44 -2.26
N GLY A 18 -53.25 -11.34 -1.87
CA GLY A 18 -52.10 -10.72 -2.54
C GLY A 18 -50.90 -10.73 -1.62
N MET A 19 -50.16 -11.84 -1.68
CA MET A 19 -48.71 -12.01 -1.58
C MET A 19 -47.86 -10.92 -0.89
N ALA A 20 -47.03 -11.40 0.04
CA ALA A 20 -46.02 -10.68 0.81
C ALA A 20 -45.05 -9.83 -0.02
N LEU A 21 -44.77 -8.63 0.48
CA LEU A 21 -43.48 -7.96 0.35
C LEU A 21 -43.09 -7.46 1.74
N ALA A 22 -42.44 -8.32 2.51
CA ALA A 22 -41.67 -7.91 3.68
C ALA A 22 -40.41 -7.19 3.17
N THR A 23 -40.51 -5.89 2.93
CA THR A 23 -39.34 -5.03 2.73
C THR A 23 -38.82 -4.62 4.09
N VAL A 24 -37.99 -5.47 4.70
CA VAL A 24 -37.12 -5.00 5.78
C VAL A 24 -35.95 -4.29 5.12
N ALA A 25 -36.12 -3.01 4.83
CA ALA A 25 -34.98 -2.12 4.63
C ALA A 25 -34.33 -1.91 6.00
N ALA A 26 -33.47 -2.84 6.41
CA ALA A 26 -32.55 -2.61 7.52
C ALA A 26 -31.48 -1.63 7.02
N ALA A 27 -31.80 -0.34 7.06
CA ALA A 27 -30.83 0.73 7.06
C ALA A 27 -30.07 0.64 8.39
N ALA A 28 -29.09 -0.26 8.46
CA ALA A 28 -28.07 -0.22 9.50
C ALA A 28 -27.07 0.88 9.11
N LEU A 29 -27.45 2.14 9.34
CA LEU A 29 -26.47 3.17 9.66
C LEU A 29 -25.80 2.74 10.97
N ALA A 30 -24.73 1.97 10.86
CA ALA A 30 -23.76 1.83 11.94
C ALA A 30 -22.96 3.13 12.00
N LEU A 31 -23.51 4.12 12.70
CA LEU A 31 -22.70 5.14 13.38
C LEU A 31 -21.95 4.42 14.50
N GLY A 32 -20.88 3.72 14.11
CA GLY A 32 -19.89 3.13 15.01
C GLY A 32 -18.90 4.23 15.38
N ASN A 33 -19.09 4.78 16.57
CA ASN A 33 -18.21 5.76 17.19
C ASN A 33 -16.94 5.08 17.70
N SER A 34 -15.97 4.85 16.83
CA SER A 34 -14.56 4.77 17.19
C SER A 34 -13.87 6.01 16.63
N GLY A 35 -13.32 6.85 17.52
CA GLY A 35 -12.53 8.01 17.15
C GLY A 35 -11.20 7.60 16.53
N ALA A 36 -11.23 6.96 15.37
CA ALA A 36 -10.07 6.83 14.53
C ALA A 36 -9.69 8.25 14.11
N ALA A 37 -8.54 8.73 14.57
CA ALA A 37 -7.90 9.86 13.91
C ALA A 37 -7.94 9.56 12.40
N SER A 38 -8.54 10.45 11.62
CA SER A 38 -8.59 10.32 10.16
C SER A 38 -7.17 10.46 9.65
N ALA A 39 -6.40 9.36 9.62
CA ALA A 39 -5.13 9.29 8.92
C ALA A 39 -5.40 9.67 7.47
N ALA A 40 -4.61 10.58 6.92
CA ALA A 40 -4.77 10.97 5.53
C ALA A 40 -4.37 9.77 4.67
N VAL A 41 -5.32 9.19 3.94
CA VAL A 41 -5.04 8.08 3.03
C VAL A 41 -4.26 8.64 1.84
N ASP A 42 -3.01 8.22 1.71
CA ASP A 42 -2.12 8.64 0.62
C ASP A 42 -2.28 7.74 -0.62
N GLY A 43 -2.79 6.52 -0.42
CA GLY A 43 -2.90 5.49 -1.45
C GLY A 43 -3.60 4.25 -0.90
N SER A 44 -4.39 3.59 -1.76
CA SER A 44 -5.00 2.31 -1.44
C SER A 44 -5.10 1.43 -2.68
N ASN A 45 -5.15 0.12 -2.46
CA ASN A 45 -5.40 -0.86 -3.50
C ASN A 45 -6.06 -2.08 -2.88
N SER A 46 -6.85 -2.83 -3.66
CA SER A 46 -7.56 -4.01 -3.17
C SER A 46 -7.58 -5.15 -4.17
N VAL A 47 -7.63 -6.37 -3.65
CA VAL A 47 -7.84 -7.61 -4.40
C VAL A 47 -8.98 -8.40 -3.76
N VAL A 48 -9.69 -9.20 -4.54
CA VAL A 48 -10.69 -10.15 -4.01
C VAL A 48 -10.11 -11.55 -4.07
N ASP A 49 -10.08 -12.24 -2.94
CA ASP A 49 -9.58 -13.60 -2.82
C ASP A 49 -10.57 -14.65 -3.38
N PHE A 50 -10.13 -15.91 -3.45
CA PHE A 50 -10.98 -17.01 -3.92
C PHE A 50 -12.21 -17.27 -3.04
N LYS A 51 -12.16 -16.92 -1.75
CA LYS A 51 -13.26 -17.10 -0.80
C LYS A 51 -14.27 -15.94 -0.84
N GLY A 52 -13.99 -14.89 -1.64
CA GLY A 52 -14.84 -13.72 -1.81
C GLY A 52 -14.57 -12.61 -0.80
N ASN A 53 -13.46 -12.64 -0.06
CA ASN A 53 -13.03 -11.51 0.77
C ASN A 53 -12.29 -10.48 -0.08
N ARG A 54 -12.66 -9.21 0.06
CA ARG A 54 -11.89 -8.07 -0.45
C ARG A 54 -10.82 -7.71 0.56
N ILE A 55 -9.56 -7.86 0.18
CA ILE A 55 -8.38 -7.47 0.96
C ILE A 55 -7.90 -6.13 0.41
N GLU A 56 -7.76 -5.14 1.28
CA GLU A 56 -7.32 -3.79 0.96
C GLU A 56 -6.05 -3.43 1.73
N ALA A 57 -5.03 -2.96 1.00
CA ALA A 57 -3.82 -2.35 1.55
C ALA A 57 -3.95 -0.82 1.46
N ILE A 58 -3.48 -0.13 2.49
CA ILE A 58 -3.64 1.32 2.64
C ILE A 58 -2.32 1.92 3.13
N THR A 59 -1.81 2.90 2.39
CA THR A 59 -0.73 3.80 2.83
C THR A 59 -1.36 5.06 3.41
N ALA A 60 -0.97 5.46 4.62
CA ALA A 60 -1.49 6.68 5.25
C ALA A 60 -0.40 7.45 6.02
N ASP A 61 -0.59 8.75 6.16
CA ASP A 61 0.32 9.68 6.85
C ASP A 61 1.80 9.55 6.41
N THR A 62 2.01 9.24 5.13
CA THR A 62 3.31 8.94 4.54
C THR A 62 4.10 10.21 4.35
N PHE A 63 5.30 10.26 4.92
CA PHE A 63 6.20 11.39 4.80
C PHE A 63 7.65 10.95 4.67
N ILE A 64 8.30 11.43 3.60
CA ILE A 64 9.74 11.29 3.39
C ILE A 64 10.39 12.66 3.57
N GLN A 65 11.32 12.74 4.51
CA GLN A 65 12.09 13.95 4.77
C GLN A 65 13.53 13.75 4.32
N PHE A 66 13.92 14.37 3.21
CA PHE A 66 15.34 14.46 2.84
C PHE A 66 16.07 15.42 3.80
N VAL A 67 17.28 15.04 4.19
CA VAL A 67 18.14 15.80 5.10
C VAL A 67 19.55 15.95 4.50
N PRO A 68 20.31 16.98 4.90
CA PRO A 68 21.73 17.04 4.60
C PRO A 68 22.41 15.76 5.09
N PRO A 69 23.25 15.11 4.25
CA PRO A 69 23.82 13.82 4.58
C PRO A 69 24.85 13.95 5.70
N LEU A 70 24.83 12.99 6.63
CA LEU A 70 25.66 12.99 7.82
C LEU A 70 27.16 12.83 7.49
N ASP A 71 27.49 12.20 6.37
CA ASP A 71 28.85 12.02 5.87
C ASP A 71 29.43 13.29 5.19
N GLY A 72 28.61 14.34 4.99
CA GLY A 72 28.99 15.56 4.29
C GLY A 72 29.28 15.38 2.80
N ASN A 73 28.98 14.22 2.22
CA ASN A 73 29.27 13.91 0.83
C ASN A 73 28.16 14.47 -0.09
N PRO A 74 28.48 15.34 -1.07
CA PRO A 74 27.48 15.90 -1.99
C PRO A 74 26.82 14.85 -2.90
N LEU A 75 27.40 13.67 -3.04
CA LEU A 75 26.84 12.54 -3.79
C LEU A 75 25.98 11.61 -2.93
N THR A 76 25.91 11.85 -1.63
CA THR A 76 25.02 11.11 -0.73
C THR A 76 23.65 11.78 -0.68
N ARG A 77 22.61 10.95 -0.55
CA ARG A 77 21.23 11.35 -0.26
C ARG A 77 20.80 10.61 0.98
N GLU A 78 20.26 11.34 1.94
CA GLU A 78 19.80 10.78 3.21
C GLU A 78 18.38 11.27 3.49
N TRP A 79 17.56 10.41 4.08
CA TRP A 79 16.17 10.73 4.42
C TRP A 79 15.65 9.95 5.62
N PHE A 80 14.54 10.42 6.17
CA PHE A 80 13.72 9.73 7.16
C PHE A 80 12.34 9.40 6.60
N HIS A 81 11.90 8.16 6.77
CA HIS A 81 10.58 7.67 6.39
C HIS A 81 9.67 7.54 7.61
N ASN A 82 8.52 8.19 7.52
CA ASN A 82 7.41 8.09 8.45
C ASN A 82 6.16 7.66 7.67
N GLY A 83 5.29 6.88 8.30
CA GLY A 83 4.02 6.48 7.68
C GLY A 83 3.30 5.40 8.46
N ARG A 84 2.07 5.13 8.05
CA ARG A 84 1.23 4.06 8.56
C ARG A 84 0.87 3.12 7.42
N ALA A 85 0.98 1.84 7.70
CA ALA A 85 0.50 0.77 6.84
C ALA A 85 -0.74 0.16 7.47
N ALA A 86 -1.89 0.36 6.84
CA ALA A 86 -3.15 -0.20 7.29
C ALA A 86 -3.66 -1.25 6.30
N PHE A 87 -4.46 -2.17 6.81
CA PHE A 87 -5.18 -3.13 6.01
C PHE A 87 -6.64 -3.19 6.43
N LYS A 88 -7.50 -3.56 5.48
CA LYS A 88 -8.91 -3.81 5.72
C LYS A 88 -9.36 -5.03 4.92
N VAL A 89 -10.14 -5.90 5.54
CA VAL A 89 -10.70 -7.10 4.92
C VAL A 89 -12.21 -7.08 5.07
N GLU A 90 -12.91 -7.24 3.95
CA GLU A 90 -14.37 -7.25 3.92
C GLU A 90 -14.85 -8.52 3.21
N GLY A 91 -15.68 -9.33 3.86
CA GLY A 91 -16.18 -10.57 3.26
C GLY A 91 -16.64 -11.60 4.28
N PRO A 92 -17.00 -12.80 3.81
CA PRO A 92 -17.54 -13.87 4.65
C PRO A 92 -16.60 -14.30 5.78
N ASP A 93 -15.29 -14.32 5.53
CA ASP A 93 -14.28 -14.85 6.45
C ASP A 93 -13.32 -13.75 6.95
N ALA A 94 -13.71 -12.47 6.85
CA ALA A 94 -12.85 -11.34 7.20
C ALA A 94 -12.35 -11.36 8.65
N ALA A 95 -13.15 -11.87 9.59
CA ALA A 95 -12.78 -11.94 11.00
C ALA A 95 -11.66 -12.95 11.29
N ASP A 96 -11.53 -13.97 10.45
CA ASP A 96 -10.54 -15.05 10.56
C ASP A 96 -9.36 -14.82 9.60
N PHE A 97 -9.24 -13.61 9.05
CA PHE A 97 -8.13 -13.28 8.17
C PHE A 97 -6.80 -13.35 8.93
N GLU A 98 -5.79 -13.92 8.29
CA GLU A 98 -4.40 -13.95 8.73
C GLU A 98 -3.50 -13.62 7.55
N GLY A 99 -2.40 -12.92 7.81
CA GLY A 99 -1.43 -12.55 6.79
C GLY A 99 -0.22 -11.81 7.32
N THR A 100 0.52 -11.19 6.40
CA THR A 100 1.67 -10.35 6.68
C THR A 100 1.48 -8.99 6.02
N ILE A 101 1.76 -7.92 6.75
CA ILE A 101 1.85 -6.56 6.23
C ILE A 101 3.31 -6.11 6.19
N THR A 102 3.71 -5.50 5.08
CA THR A 102 5.02 -4.87 4.88
C THR A 102 4.82 -3.40 4.57
N ILE A 103 5.51 -2.52 5.29
CA ILE A 103 5.71 -1.12 4.92
C ILE A 103 7.11 -0.95 4.36
N GLY A 104 7.24 -0.28 3.21
CA GLY A 104 8.51 -0.12 2.54
C GLY A 104 8.50 1.02 1.54
N TYR A 105 9.57 1.12 0.76
CA TYR A 105 9.66 2.06 -0.34
C TYR A 105 10.57 1.57 -1.44
N GLN A 106 10.34 2.09 -2.64
CA GLN A 106 11.21 1.96 -3.80
C GLN A 106 12.13 3.18 -3.88
N VAL A 107 13.40 2.97 -4.20
CA VAL A 107 14.38 4.02 -4.47
C VAL A 107 14.84 3.91 -5.92
N GLY A 108 14.90 5.03 -6.62
CA GLY A 108 15.45 5.09 -7.97
C GLY A 108 16.18 6.39 -8.25
N TYR A 109 17.29 6.31 -8.96
CA TYR A 109 18.10 7.44 -9.41
C TYR A 109 18.77 7.11 -10.75
N PRO A 110 19.07 8.10 -11.60
CA PRO A 110 19.39 7.85 -13.00
C PRO A 110 20.85 7.42 -13.24
N ALA A 111 21.80 7.85 -12.42
CA ALA A 111 23.22 7.61 -12.64
C ALA A 111 23.99 7.52 -11.31
N THR A 112 25.12 6.83 -11.31
CA THR A 112 25.98 6.66 -10.13
C THR A 112 27.45 6.93 -10.45
N PHE A 113 28.15 7.47 -9.45
CA PHE A 113 29.60 7.49 -9.38
C PHE A 113 30.05 6.21 -8.67
N ASP A 114 30.94 5.42 -9.28
CA ASP A 114 31.62 4.25 -8.68
C ASP A 114 30.76 3.03 -8.27
N GLY A 115 29.54 2.86 -8.81
CA GLY A 115 28.79 1.58 -8.77
C GLY A 115 28.46 0.95 -7.40
N SER A 116 28.89 1.54 -6.28
CA SER A 116 28.91 0.89 -4.97
C SER A 116 27.80 1.44 -4.07
N ILE A 117 26.78 0.62 -3.86
CA ILE A 117 25.63 0.92 -3.00
C ILE A 117 25.92 0.37 -1.60
N ASN A 118 26.05 1.24 -0.59
CA ASN A 118 26.09 0.83 0.81
C ASN A 118 24.75 1.15 1.47
N PHE A 119 23.94 0.13 1.76
CA PHE A 119 22.74 0.27 2.58
C PHE A 119 23.12 0.14 4.06
N GLY A 120 23.19 1.26 4.78
CA GLY A 120 23.51 1.28 6.20
C GLY A 120 22.32 0.91 7.09
N TRP A 121 22.37 -0.30 7.65
CA TRP A 121 21.78 -0.78 8.93
C TRP A 121 20.27 -1.14 9.00
N ASN A 122 19.97 -2.43 8.82
CA ASN A 122 18.81 -3.16 9.38
C ASN A 122 19.30 -4.58 9.77
N PRO A 123 18.97 -5.16 10.94
CA PRO A 123 19.49 -6.48 11.32
C PRO A 123 18.79 -7.57 10.50
N GLY A 124 19.37 -7.96 9.36
CA GLY A 124 18.97 -9.19 8.69
C GLY A 124 19.23 -9.31 7.19
N LEU A 125 19.49 -8.23 6.44
CA LEU A 125 19.72 -8.33 4.99
C LEU A 125 20.79 -7.34 4.53
N ASP A 126 21.94 -7.88 4.12
CA ASP A 126 22.99 -7.18 3.39
C ASP A 126 22.84 -7.60 1.92
N LEU A 127 22.42 -6.68 1.05
CA LEU A 127 22.21 -6.92 -0.37
C LEU A 127 23.26 -6.15 -1.17
N GLU A 128 24.36 -6.83 -1.49
CA GLU A 128 25.37 -6.36 -2.45
C GLU A 128 24.87 -6.67 -3.87
N VAL A 129 24.37 -5.65 -4.59
CA VAL A 129 23.98 -5.77 -6.00
C VAL A 129 25.12 -5.23 -6.87
N GLY A 130 25.95 -6.12 -7.39
CA GLY A 130 26.99 -5.81 -8.37
C GLY A 130 26.56 -6.18 -9.78
N GLU A 131 26.17 -5.18 -10.59
CA GLU A 131 26.10 -5.34 -12.05
C GLU A 131 26.46 -4.01 -12.75
N SER A 132 27.76 -3.70 -12.78
CA SER A 132 28.31 -2.54 -13.49
C SER A 132 28.36 -2.82 -15.00
N ALA A 133 27.39 -2.30 -15.75
CA ALA A 133 27.55 -2.09 -17.18
C ALA A 133 28.37 -0.80 -17.41
N VAL A 134 29.69 -0.94 -17.54
CA VAL A 134 30.62 0.17 -17.77
C VAL A 134 30.48 0.68 -19.21
N LEU A 135 29.96 1.89 -19.39
CA LEU A 135 30.07 2.65 -20.64
C LEU A 135 31.17 3.69 -20.50
N THR A 136 32.35 3.39 -21.05
CA THR A 136 33.43 4.39 -21.17
C THR A 136 33.06 5.41 -22.26
N ILE A 137 32.49 6.55 -21.87
CA ILE A 137 32.38 7.71 -22.76
C ILE A 137 33.74 8.40 -22.77
N GLY A 138 34.64 7.91 -23.64
CA GLY A 138 35.96 8.51 -23.85
C GLY A 138 35.87 9.85 -24.58
N ASP A 139 36.53 10.85 -24.00
CA ASP A 139 37.09 12.06 -24.63
C ASP A 139 36.17 12.93 -25.50
N ILE A 140 35.53 13.93 -24.90
CA ILE A 140 35.12 15.14 -25.65
C ILE A 140 35.56 16.46 -24.98
N ILE A 141 36.19 16.45 -23.79
CA ILE A 141 36.70 17.71 -23.19
C ILE A 141 38.08 17.47 -22.55
N PRO A 142 39.18 17.96 -23.16
CA PRO A 142 40.50 17.88 -22.57
C PRO A 142 40.64 18.97 -21.51
N LEU A 143 40.29 18.62 -20.28
CA LEU A 143 40.64 19.35 -19.05
C LEU A 143 41.60 18.47 -18.23
N PRO A 144 42.54 19.04 -17.47
CA PRO A 144 43.54 18.25 -16.75
C PRO A 144 42.90 17.26 -15.76
N GLY A 145 42.89 15.98 -16.16
CA GLY A 145 43.03 14.78 -15.34
C GLY A 145 42.06 14.60 -14.17
N PHE A 146 40.77 14.42 -14.46
CA PHE A 146 39.86 13.70 -13.57
C PHE A 146 39.24 12.55 -14.36
N ASP A 147 39.72 11.32 -14.13
CA ASP A 147 39.04 10.12 -14.61
C ASP A 147 37.78 9.95 -13.75
N MET A 148 36.63 10.26 -14.33
CA MET A 148 35.32 10.20 -13.66
C MET A 148 34.49 9.10 -14.32
N GLU A 149 34.34 7.95 -13.65
CA GLU A 149 33.51 6.85 -14.13
C GLU A 149 32.05 7.06 -13.69
N VAL A 150 31.18 7.29 -14.68
CA VAL A 150 29.74 7.45 -14.48
C VAL A 150 29.02 6.23 -15.03
N GLY A 151 28.37 5.48 -14.14
CA GLY A 151 27.51 4.35 -14.49
C GLY A 151 26.03 4.72 -14.52
N PHE A 152 25.21 3.85 -15.10
CA PHE A 152 23.76 3.92 -14.92
C PHE A 152 23.40 3.68 -13.44
N GLY A 153 22.33 4.32 -12.97
CA GLY A 153 21.77 3.97 -11.67
C GLY A 153 21.22 2.53 -11.69
N PRO A 154 20.96 1.93 -10.53
CA PRO A 154 20.60 0.52 -10.39
C PRO A 154 19.17 0.17 -10.85
N GLY A 155 18.48 1.10 -11.52
CA GLY A 155 17.05 0.99 -11.78
C GLY A 155 16.23 1.34 -10.53
N ILE A 156 15.24 0.50 -10.21
CA ILE A 156 14.37 0.66 -9.04
C ILE A 156 14.71 -0.43 -8.04
N VAL A 157 15.09 -0.02 -6.83
CA VAL A 157 15.43 -0.92 -5.72
C VAL A 157 14.31 -0.91 -4.68
N ASP A 158 13.83 -2.09 -4.28
CA ASP A 158 12.82 -2.26 -3.23
C ASP A 158 13.48 -2.37 -1.86
N VAL A 159 13.00 -1.58 -0.89
CA VAL A 159 13.46 -1.61 0.51
C VAL A 159 12.27 -1.90 1.44
N PRO A 160 12.17 -3.10 2.02
CA PRO A 160 11.19 -3.40 3.07
C PRO A 160 11.67 -2.79 4.39
N ALA A 161 10.94 -1.78 4.89
CA ALA A 161 11.36 -1.05 6.09
C ALA A 161 10.92 -1.77 7.37
N ALA A 162 9.69 -2.27 7.42
CA ALA A 162 9.19 -3.10 8.51
C ALA A 162 8.15 -4.10 8.01
N GLU A 163 8.09 -5.25 8.68
CA GLU A 163 7.13 -6.33 8.40
C GLU A 163 6.49 -6.81 9.70
N GLY A 164 5.23 -7.22 9.62
CA GLY A 164 4.50 -7.73 10.78
C GLY A 164 3.40 -8.72 10.38
N SER A 165 3.16 -9.71 11.24
CA SER A 165 2.00 -10.58 11.11
C SER A 165 0.73 -9.82 11.51
N ILE A 166 -0.34 -10.01 10.76
CA ILE A 166 -1.63 -9.37 10.98
C ILE A 166 -2.75 -10.41 11.03
N SER A 167 -3.78 -10.11 11.79
CA SER A 167 -5.00 -10.92 11.85
C SER A 167 -6.23 -10.06 12.11
N GLY A 168 -7.40 -10.61 11.80
CA GLY A 168 -8.68 -9.91 11.92
C GLY A 168 -9.03 -9.07 10.69
N ALA A 169 -10.15 -8.34 10.77
CA ALA A 169 -10.72 -7.64 9.62
C ALA A 169 -10.08 -6.26 9.34
N GLU A 170 -9.36 -5.68 10.29
CA GLU A 170 -8.68 -4.40 10.14
C GLU A 170 -7.53 -4.29 11.12
N GLY A 171 -6.54 -3.47 10.77
CA GLY A 171 -5.42 -3.16 11.64
C GLY A 171 -4.38 -2.32 10.93
N ASP A 172 -3.39 -1.87 11.68
CA ASP A 172 -2.31 -1.06 11.14
C ASP A 172 -1.00 -1.22 11.90
N ILE A 173 0.09 -0.88 11.22
CA ILE A 173 1.42 -0.67 11.83
C ILE A 173 1.90 0.74 11.49
N ALA A 174 2.61 1.37 12.43
CA ALA A 174 3.20 2.68 12.25
C ALA A 174 4.73 2.58 12.18
N LEU A 175 5.32 3.33 11.26
CA LEU A 175 6.75 3.51 11.09
C LEU A 175 7.09 4.98 11.35
N SER A 176 8.11 5.23 12.17
CA SER A 176 8.57 6.59 12.46
C SER A 176 10.08 6.68 12.42
N ASN A 177 10.58 7.73 11.77
CA ASN A 177 12.00 8.05 11.63
C ASN A 177 12.87 6.88 11.15
N PHE A 178 12.36 6.07 10.22
CA PHE A 178 13.17 5.05 9.57
C PHE A 178 14.20 5.72 8.65
N GLN A 179 15.48 5.57 8.95
CA GLN A 179 16.55 6.22 8.21
C GLN A 179 16.87 5.45 6.92
N GLY A 180 17.00 6.17 5.80
CA GLY A 180 17.48 5.63 4.54
C GLY A 180 18.62 6.50 3.98
N THR A 181 19.57 5.86 3.32
CA THR A 181 20.69 6.54 2.66
C THR A 181 21.08 5.83 1.37
N VAL A 182 21.54 6.60 0.39
CA VAL A 182 22.25 6.08 -0.79
C VAL A 182 23.38 7.04 -1.16
N THR A 183 24.51 6.48 -1.57
CA THR A 183 25.69 7.26 -1.95
C THR A 183 26.04 7.07 -3.43
N GLY A 184 26.94 7.91 -3.94
CA GLY A 184 27.33 7.92 -5.34
C GLY A 184 26.25 8.46 -6.28
N VAL A 185 25.17 9.06 -5.79
CA VAL A 185 24.04 9.46 -6.64
C VAL A 185 24.38 10.66 -7.51
N LEU A 186 24.18 10.49 -8.81
CA LEU A 186 24.11 11.57 -9.78
C LEU A 186 22.66 11.78 -10.23
N GLY A 187 22.15 13.00 -9.99
CA GLY A 187 20.78 13.40 -10.31
C GLY A 187 19.83 13.38 -9.11
N VAL A 188 18.54 13.34 -9.43
CA VAL A 188 17.43 13.34 -8.46
C VAL A 188 17.14 11.92 -8.01
N THR A 189 17.08 11.71 -6.70
CA THR A 189 16.58 10.48 -6.10
C THR A 189 15.07 10.58 -5.96
N SER A 190 14.37 9.58 -6.48
CA SER A 190 12.93 9.41 -6.29
C SER A 190 12.67 8.28 -5.31
N ILE A 191 11.75 8.51 -4.37
CA ILE A 191 11.30 7.51 -3.40
C ILE A 191 9.80 7.31 -3.58
N ARG A 192 9.37 6.05 -3.74
CA ARG A 192 7.95 5.66 -3.80
C ARG A 192 7.61 4.71 -2.66
N PRO A 193 6.97 5.20 -1.60
CA PRO A 193 6.49 4.35 -0.51
C PRO A 193 5.42 3.37 -0.97
N TYR A 194 5.36 2.22 -0.31
CA TYR A 194 4.33 1.21 -0.55
C TYR A 194 3.94 0.50 0.73
N VAL A 195 2.73 -0.07 0.70
CA VAL A 195 2.24 -1.04 1.67
C VAL A 195 1.85 -2.29 0.91
N LYS A 196 2.35 -3.44 1.37
CA LYS A 196 2.08 -4.75 0.79
C LYS A 196 1.41 -5.60 1.84
N VAL A 197 0.28 -6.20 1.49
CA VAL A 197 -0.43 -7.19 2.32
C VAL A 197 -0.40 -8.53 1.57
N VAL A 198 0.03 -9.57 2.27
CA VAL A 198 0.04 -10.96 1.78
C VAL A 198 -0.85 -11.79 2.69
N SER A 199 -1.91 -12.38 2.16
CA SER A 199 -2.77 -13.31 2.91
C SER A 199 -2.02 -14.61 3.22
N ALA A 200 -2.45 -15.35 4.24
CA ALA A 200 -1.93 -16.68 4.53
C ALA A 200 -2.13 -17.68 3.36
N ALA A 201 -3.08 -17.40 2.46
CA ALA A 201 -3.30 -18.17 1.23
C ALA A 201 -2.37 -17.76 0.07
N GLY A 202 -1.62 -16.66 0.21
CA GLY A 202 -0.67 -16.15 -0.78
C GLY A 202 -1.21 -15.01 -1.66
N ASP A 203 -2.46 -14.58 -1.47
CA ASP A 203 -3.01 -13.42 -2.20
C ASP A 203 -2.24 -12.17 -1.80
N THR A 204 -1.76 -11.42 -2.79
CA THR A 204 -0.92 -10.24 -2.55
C THR A 204 -1.56 -9.00 -3.13
N VAL A 205 -1.62 -7.94 -2.33
CA VAL A 205 -2.04 -6.60 -2.77
C VAL A 205 -1.00 -5.58 -2.33
N VAL A 206 -0.69 -4.65 -3.23
CA VAL A 206 0.26 -3.57 -2.98
C VAL A 206 -0.41 -2.23 -3.26
N ALA A 207 -0.41 -1.35 -2.29
CA ALA A 207 -0.81 0.05 -2.43
C ALA A 207 0.45 0.92 -2.49
N TYR A 208 0.51 1.81 -3.47
CA TYR A 208 1.60 2.77 -3.62
C TYR A 208 1.15 4.15 -3.15
N GLY A 209 2.01 4.83 -2.40
CA GLY A 209 1.83 6.22 -2.00
C GLY A 209 2.41 7.21 -3.02
N PRO A 210 2.38 8.52 -2.71
CA PRO A 210 2.95 9.57 -3.54
C PRO A 210 4.47 9.42 -3.68
N ILE A 211 5.01 9.93 -4.79
CA ILE A 211 6.46 9.93 -5.02
C ILE A 211 7.09 11.17 -4.38
N PHE A 212 8.16 10.97 -3.63
CA PHE A 212 8.98 12.02 -3.03
C PHE A 212 10.28 12.17 -3.82
N ARG A 213 10.76 13.40 -3.95
CA ARG A 213 12.00 13.74 -4.68
C ARG A 213 12.78 14.78 -3.89
N ASN A 214 14.11 14.70 -3.96
CA ASN A 214 15.03 15.64 -3.34
C ASN A 214 15.33 16.87 -4.22
#